data_AF-A0AA97D9X3-F1
#
_entry.id   AF-A0AA97D9X3-F1
#
_cell.length_a   1.000
_cell.length_b   1.000
_cell.length_c   1.000
_cell.angle_alpha   90.00
_cell.angle_beta   90.00
_cell.angle_gamma   90.00
#
_symmetry.space_group_name_H-M   'P 1'
#
loop_
_entity.id
_entity.type
_entity.pdbx_description
1 polymer ?
#
loop_
_entity_poly.entity_id
_entity_poly.type
_entity_poly.pdbx_seq_one_letter_code
_entity_poly.pdbx_strand_id
1 'polypeptide(L)'
;MSKNSIRLTICGTECAVGTDDNEAYVRSIASEVQDCMQNLSRQNETASGAVIAIVAALSFCDDYHKANQTAETLREQIKGYLEDSSQARLEAETAQKEVARLKQEVASLRARLGEADADASDSVADAPVQRTSGSFSRPKREDGEPEGAFLQHFEEKEEPLEAEEAQND
;
A
#
# COMPACT_ATOMS: atom_id res chain seq x y z
N MET A 1 -8.47 37.15 -11.39
CA MET A 1 -8.63 36.46 -10.10
C MET A 1 -8.39 37.49 -9.01
N SER A 2 -9.42 37.85 -8.26
CA SER A 2 -9.32 38.76 -7.12
C SER A 2 -8.63 38.01 -5.98
N LYS A 3 -7.31 38.23 -5.80
CA LYS A 3 -6.55 37.70 -4.67
C LYS A 3 -7.25 38.08 -3.38
N ASN A 4 -7.79 37.10 -2.66
CA ASN A 4 -8.33 37.35 -1.33
C ASN A 4 -7.13 37.55 -0.38
N SER A 5 -7.18 38.60 0.44
CA SER A 5 -6.13 38.90 1.41
C SER A 5 -6.67 38.64 2.80
N ILE A 6 -6.21 37.57 3.42
CA ILE A 6 -6.66 37.16 4.74
C ILE A 6 -5.67 37.67 5.77
N ARG A 7 -6.17 38.40 6.77
CA ARG A 7 -5.38 38.86 7.91
C ARG A 7 -5.39 37.80 9.02
N LEU A 8 -4.21 37.41 9.45
CA LEU A 8 -3.93 36.39 10.46
C LEU A 8 -3.07 36.98 11.56
N THR A 9 -3.12 36.36 12.74
CA THR A 9 -2.26 36.70 13.88
C THR A 9 -1.60 35.42 14.37
N ILE A 10 -0.28 35.33 14.25
CA ILE A 10 0.52 34.16 14.65
C ILE A 10 1.60 34.67 15.62
N CYS A 11 1.69 34.06 16.80
CA CYS A 11 2.64 34.40 17.87
C CYS A 11 2.65 35.90 18.21
N GLY A 12 1.48 36.54 18.20
CA GLY A 12 1.32 37.99 18.44
C GLY A 12 1.75 38.88 17.28
N THR A 13 2.12 38.32 16.13
CA THR A 13 2.48 39.03 14.90
C THR A 13 1.34 38.99 13.89
N GLU A 14 0.91 40.15 13.40
CA GLU A 14 -0.06 40.20 12.30
C GLU A 14 0.59 39.93 10.95
N CYS A 15 -0.04 39.07 10.16
CA CYS A 15 0.38 38.68 8.82
C CYS A 15 -0.81 38.82 7.85
N ALA A 16 -0.57 39.26 6.63
CA ALA A 16 -1.56 39.23 5.56
C ALA A 16 -1.13 38.23 4.49
N VAL A 17 -1.95 37.22 4.25
CA VAL A 17 -1.68 36.16 3.27
C VAL A 17 -2.63 36.32 2.08
N GLY A 18 -2.05 36.49 0.89
CA GLY A 18 -2.79 36.49 -0.36
C GLY A 18 -2.95 35.06 -0.88
N THR A 19 -4.18 34.54 -0.90
CA THR A 19 -4.49 33.17 -1.31
C THR A 19 -5.83 33.10 -2.05
N ASP A 20 -5.99 32.06 -2.87
CA ASP A 20 -7.23 31.71 -3.54
C ASP A 20 -8.02 30.63 -2.76
N ASP A 21 -7.44 30.11 -1.67
CA ASP A 21 -8.06 29.10 -0.81
C ASP A 21 -9.13 29.71 0.12
N ASN A 22 -9.96 28.82 0.69
CA ASN A 22 -10.96 29.21 1.68
C ASN A 22 -10.30 29.76 2.95
N GLU A 23 -10.87 30.83 3.50
CA GLU A 23 -10.42 31.45 4.73
C GLU A 23 -10.36 30.48 5.91
N ALA A 24 -11.33 29.57 6.03
CA ALA A 24 -11.34 28.58 7.11
C ALA A 24 -10.10 27.65 7.06
N TYR A 25 -9.69 27.25 5.86
CA TYR A 25 -8.51 26.40 5.66
C TYR A 25 -7.21 27.16 5.96
N VAL A 26 -7.11 28.40 5.50
CA VAL A 26 -5.92 29.21 5.77
C VAL A 26 -5.78 29.54 7.26
N ARG A 27 -6.91 29.75 7.95
CA ARG A 27 -6.93 29.89 9.41
C ARG A 27 -6.58 28.59 10.14
N SER A 28 -6.95 27.42 9.61
CA SER A 28 -6.55 26.14 10.23
C SER A 28 -5.03 25.93 10.13
N ILE A 29 -4.43 26.19 8.97
CA ILE A 29 -2.96 26.16 8.81
C ILE A 29 -2.30 27.16 9.76
N ALA A 30 -2.82 28.37 9.88
CA ALA A 30 -2.29 29.37 10.80
C ALA A 30 -2.34 28.89 12.27
N SER A 31 -3.40 28.17 12.64
CA SER A 31 -3.53 27.55 13.97
C SER A 31 -2.51 26.44 14.17
N GLU A 32 -2.27 25.59 13.18
CA GLU A 32 -1.27 24.52 13.26
C GLU A 32 0.16 25.09 13.43
N VAL A 33 0.49 26.15 12.69
CA VAL A 33 1.76 26.85 12.85
C VAL A 33 1.86 27.49 14.24
N GLN A 34 0.78 28.10 14.73
CA GLN A 34 0.71 28.69 16.06
C GLN A 34 0.99 27.64 17.15
N ASP A 35 0.35 26.47 17.07
CA ASP A 35 0.50 25.40 18.05
C ASP A 35 1.91 24.82 18.01
N CYS A 36 2.47 24.60 16.82
CA CYS A 36 3.85 24.15 16.64
C CYS A 36 4.86 25.13 17.25
N MET A 37 4.73 26.42 16.94
CA MET A 37 5.60 27.45 17.50
C MET A 37 5.45 27.58 19.01
N GLN A 38 4.24 27.47 19.57
CA GLN A 38 4.03 27.46 21.01
C GLN A 38 4.67 26.25 21.69
N ASN A 39 4.56 25.07 21.08
CA ASN A 39 5.18 23.85 21.60
C ASN A 39 6.71 23.97 21.60
N LEU A 40 7.30 24.46 20.51
CA LEU A 40 8.74 24.72 20.43
C LEU A 40 9.20 25.81 21.41
N SER A 41 8.38 26.85 21.62
CA SER A 41 8.65 27.89 22.61
C SER A 41 8.67 27.35 24.05
N ARG A 42 7.79 26.40 24.38
CA ARG A 42 7.77 25.73 25.70
C ARG A 42 8.98 24.83 25.91
N GLN A 43 9.50 24.23 24.84
CA GLN A 43 10.69 23.36 24.90
C GLN A 43 12.00 24.16 24.95
N ASN A 44 12.03 25.35 24.37
CA ASN A 44 13.21 26.21 24.28
C ASN A 44 12.91 27.62 24.79
N GLU A 45 12.76 27.76 26.11
CA GLU A 45 12.34 29.01 26.77
C GLU A 45 13.31 30.20 26.54
N THR A 46 14.58 29.92 26.19
CA THR A 46 15.59 30.96 25.93
C THR A 46 15.74 31.35 24.45
N ALA A 47 15.03 30.67 23.53
CA ALA A 47 15.13 30.93 22.11
C ALA A 47 14.28 32.13 21.68
N SER A 48 14.78 32.92 20.72
CA SER A 48 14.01 34.03 20.16
C SER A 48 12.88 33.52 19.26
N GLY A 49 11.81 34.30 19.12
CA GLY A 49 10.67 33.94 18.27
C GLY A 49 11.06 33.67 16.80
N ALA A 50 12.09 34.35 16.29
CA ALA A 50 12.62 34.10 14.95
C ALA A 50 13.31 32.73 14.84
N VAL A 51 14.09 32.33 15.85
CA VAL A 51 14.73 31.00 15.88
C VAL A 51 13.67 29.91 15.98
N ILE A 52 12.65 30.10 16.81
CA ILE A 52 11.51 29.16 16.93
C ILE A 52 10.78 29.02 15.59
N ALA A 53 10.54 30.13 14.87
CA ALA A 53 9.93 30.10 13.55
C ALA A 53 10.78 29.34 12.52
N ILE A 54 12.10 29.53 12.54
CA ILE A 54 13.03 28.79 11.67
C ILE A 54 12.98 27.29 11.97
N VAL A 55 13.00 26.90 13.25
CA VAL A 55 12.90 25.49 13.65
C VAL A 55 11.56 24.89 13.23
N ALA A 56 10.44 25.60 13.46
CA ALA A 56 9.11 25.16 13.02
C ALA A 56 9.05 24.94 11.50
N ALA A 57 9.60 25.89 10.72
CA ALA A 57 9.66 25.77 9.26
C ALA A 57 10.51 24.58 8.81
N LEU A 58 11.65 24.33 9.47
CA LEU A 58 12.48 23.15 9.18
C LEU A 58 11.75 21.84 9.48
N SER A 59 11.05 21.77 10.61
CA SER A 59 10.23 20.60 10.96
C SER A 59 9.13 20.33 9.94
N PHE A 60 8.34 21.34 9.56
CA PHE A 60 7.30 21.17 8.54
C PHE A 60 7.85 20.79 7.17
N CYS A 61 9.04 21.30 6.81
CA CYS A 61 9.71 20.93 5.57
C CYS A 61 10.15 19.46 5.57
N ASP A 62 10.75 19.00 6.68
CA ASP A 62 11.16 17.60 6.86
C ASP A 62 9.95 16.65 6.82
N ASP A 63 8.88 16.98 7.55
CA ASP A 63 7.65 16.20 7.54
C ASP A 63 7.01 16.13 6.16
N TYR A 64 6.98 17.26 5.44
CA TYR A 64 6.52 17.30 4.03
C TYR A 64 7.36 16.39 3.14
N HIS A 65 8.68 16.44 3.24
CA HIS A 65 9.57 15.60 2.44
C HIS A 65 9.38 14.11 2.75
N LYS A 66 9.30 13.74 4.03
CA LYS A 66 9.02 12.35 4.46
C LYS A 66 7.67 11.86 3.98
N ALA A 67 6.62 12.69 4.10
CA ALA A 67 5.28 12.34 3.62
C ALA A 67 5.26 12.18 2.10
N ASN A 68 5.93 13.06 1.36
CA ASN A 68 6.01 12.98 -0.09
C ASN A 68 6.81 11.76 -0.55
N GLN A 69 7.94 11.45 0.10
CA GLN A 69 8.70 10.22 -0.16
C GLN A 69 7.85 8.98 0.08
N THR A 70 7.13 8.93 1.21
CA THR A 70 6.21 7.84 1.53
C THR A 70 5.14 7.68 0.44
N ALA A 71 4.58 8.80 -0.04
CA ALA A 71 3.59 8.78 -1.11
C ALA A 71 4.16 8.22 -2.43
N GLU A 72 5.40 8.56 -2.79
CA GLU A 72 6.08 7.99 -3.96
C GLU A 72 6.35 6.49 -3.80
N THR A 73 6.83 6.05 -2.64
CA THR A 73 7.01 4.62 -2.35
C THR A 73 5.69 3.85 -2.48
N LEU A 74 4.59 4.40 -1.96
CA LEU A 74 3.27 3.77 -2.11
C LEU A 74 2.82 3.72 -3.58
N ARG A 75 3.12 4.75 -4.39
CA ARG A 75 2.85 4.75 -5.83
C ARG A 75 3.64 3.65 -6.55
N GLU A 76 4.92 3.49 -6.22
CA GLU A 76 5.77 2.42 -6.77
C GLU A 76 5.26 1.03 -6.38
N GLN A 77 4.86 0.83 -5.13
CA GLN A 77 4.27 -0.43 -4.67
C GLN A 77 2.98 -0.77 -5.43
N ILE A 78 2.07 0.19 -5.56
CA ILE A 78 0.82 0.00 -6.34
C ILE A 78 1.14 -0.39 -7.78
N LYS A 79 2.12 0.29 -8.39
CA LYS A 79 2.55 -0.03 -9.75
C LYS A 79 3.10 -1.46 -9.83
N GLY A 80 3.97 -1.86 -8.90
CA GLY A 80 4.49 -3.23 -8.82
C GLY A 80 3.38 -4.26 -8.71
N TYR A 81 2.42 -4.08 -7.78
CA TYR A 81 1.29 -4.99 -7.63
C TYR A 81 0.41 -5.08 -8.89
N LEU A 82 0.24 -3.99 -9.62
CA LEU A 82 -0.50 -3.99 -10.89
C LEU A 82 0.26 -4.76 -11.97
N GLU A 83 1.58 -4.60 -12.06
CA GLU A 83 2.44 -5.33 -12.98
C GLU A 83 2.42 -6.83 -12.67
N ASP A 84 2.64 -7.22 -11.41
CA ASP A 84 2.60 -8.61 -10.94
C ASP A 84 1.23 -9.25 -11.21
N SER A 85 0.13 -8.55 -10.91
CA SER A 85 -1.21 -9.06 -11.18
C SER A 85 -1.46 -9.24 -12.68
N SER A 86 -0.93 -8.35 -13.51
CA SER A 86 -1.05 -8.47 -14.97
C SER A 86 -0.25 -9.64 -15.51
N GLN A 87 0.96 -9.86 -14.98
CA GLN A 87 1.82 -10.97 -15.33
C GLN A 87 1.19 -12.30 -14.92
N ALA A 88 0.70 -12.41 -13.69
CA ALA A 88 0.01 -13.60 -13.20
C ALA A 88 -1.21 -13.95 -14.06
N ARG A 89 -1.96 -12.96 -14.56
CA ARG A 89 -3.08 -13.20 -15.47
C ARG A 89 -2.60 -13.75 -16.82
N LEU A 90 -1.53 -13.19 -17.38
CA LEU A 90 -0.96 -13.67 -18.64
C LEU A 90 -0.44 -15.09 -18.50
N GLU A 91 0.26 -15.41 -17.41
CA GLU A 91 0.75 -16.75 -17.09
C GLU A 91 -0.42 -17.74 -16.95
N ALA A 92 -1.48 -17.36 -16.23
CA ALA A 92 -2.69 -18.17 -16.12
C ALA A 92 -3.35 -18.42 -17.49
N GLU A 93 -3.46 -17.39 -18.34
CA GLU A 93 -3.99 -17.54 -19.70
C GLU A 93 -3.13 -18.48 -20.55
N THR A 94 -1.79 -18.43 -20.43
CA THR A 94 -0.90 -19.36 -21.14
C THR A 94 -1.06 -20.79 -20.64
N ALA A 95 -1.11 -20.99 -19.32
CA ALA A 95 -1.32 -22.30 -18.72
C ALA A 95 -2.67 -22.90 -19.15
N GLN A 96 -3.74 -22.10 -19.18
CA GLN A 96 -5.05 -22.56 -19.65
C GLN A 96 -5.03 -23.00 -21.11
N LYS A 97 -4.32 -22.26 -21.99
CA LYS A 97 -4.16 -22.65 -23.41
C LYS A 97 -3.40 -23.97 -23.54
N GLU A 98 -2.34 -24.16 -22.75
CA GLU A 98 -1.58 -25.41 -22.74
C GLU A 98 -2.41 -26.59 -22.23
N VAL A 99 -3.17 -26.39 -21.15
CA VAL A 99 -4.11 -27.40 -20.61
C VAL A 99 -5.14 -27.77 -21.67
N ALA A 100 -5.73 -26.80 -22.37
CA ALA A 100 -6.69 -27.06 -23.44
C ALA A 100 -6.07 -27.86 -24.60
N ARG A 101 -4.85 -27.50 -25.02
CA ARG A 101 -4.09 -28.23 -26.06
C ARG A 101 -3.83 -29.68 -25.65
N LEU A 102 -3.33 -29.89 -24.42
CA LEU A 102 -3.04 -31.21 -23.89
C LEU A 102 -4.32 -32.05 -23.73
N LYS A 103 -5.42 -31.46 -23.24
CA LYS A 103 -6.73 -32.13 -23.17
C LYS A 103 -7.19 -32.60 -24.56
N GLN A 104 -7.01 -31.79 -25.60
CA GLN A 104 -7.35 -32.16 -26.97
C GLN A 104 -6.48 -33.31 -27.50
N GLU A 105 -5.17 -33.28 -27.22
CA GLU A 105 -4.25 -34.35 -27.60
C GLU A 105 -4.61 -35.67 -26.91
N VAL A 106 -4.87 -35.64 -25.60
CA VAL A 106 -5.32 -36.81 -24.82
C VAL A 106 -6.62 -37.38 -25.38
N ALA A 107 -7.62 -36.53 -25.67
CA ALA A 107 -8.88 -36.97 -26.27
C ALA A 107 -8.66 -37.65 -27.63
N SER A 108 -7.79 -37.08 -28.48
CA SER A 108 -7.48 -37.66 -29.79
C SER A 108 -6.77 -39.02 -29.68
N LEU A 109 -5.87 -39.18 -28.71
CA LEU A 109 -5.15 -40.43 -28.48
C LEU A 109 -6.08 -41.50 -27.90
N ARG A 110 -6.96 -41.15 -26.95
CA ARG A 110 -7.98 -42.06 -26.41
C ARG A 110 -8.93 -42.55 -27.49
N ALA A 111 -9.40 -41.65 -28.36
CA ALA A 111 -10.24 -42.02 -29.51
C ALA A 111 -9.52 -42.99 -30.47
N ARG A 112 -8.21 -42.81 -30.69
CA ARG A 112 -7.39 -43.72 -31.51
C ARG A 112 -7.16 -45.09 -30.84
N LEU A 113 -7.12 -45.13 -29.51
CA LEU A 113 -6.93 -46.35 -28.74
C LEU A 113 -8.25 -47.13 -28.52
N GLY A 114 -9.40 -46.56 -28.90
CA GLY A 114 -10.69 -47.24 -28.83
C GLY A 114 -11.23 -47.41 -27.41
N GLU A 115 -10.67 -46.72 -26.41
CA GLU A 115 -11.27 -46.61 -25.08
C GLU A 115 -12.46 -45.64 -25.15
N ALA A 116 -13.64 -46.19 -25.44
CA ALA A 116 -14.89 -45.49 -25.27
C ALA A 116 -15.30 -45.51 -23.78
N ASP A 117 -15.47 -44.32 -23.24
CA ASP A 117 -16.23 -43.99 -22.03
C ASP A 117 -15.74 -44.57 -20.69
N ALA A 118 -14.90 -43.77 -20.03
CA ALA A 118 -14.88 -43.64 -18.58
C ALA A 118 -14.85 -42.15 -18.22
N ASP A 119 -15.95 -41.45 -18.50
CA ASP A 119 -16.18 -40.07 -18.06
C ASP A 119 -16.76 -40.06 -16.65
N ALA A 120 -16.19 -39.20 -15.78
CA ALA A 120 -16.90 -38.28 -14.86
C ALA A 120 -16.06 -37.93 -13.62
N SER A 121 -15.10 -37.00 -13.79
CA SER A 121 -14.76 -36.06 -12.71
C SER A 121 -14.16 -34.77 -13.27
N ASP A 122 -14.75 -34.21 -14.33
CA ASP A 122 -14.52 -32.79 -14.67
C ASP A 122 -15.49 -31.97 -13.79
N SER A 123 -15.14 -31.85 -12.50
CA SER A 123 -15.82 -30.98 -11.54
C SER A 123 -14.91 -29.86 -11.07
N VAL A 124 -14.12 -29.29 -11.97
CA VAL A 124 -13.59 -27.94 -11.76
C VAL A 124 -14.63 -26.99 -12.33
N ALA A 125 -15.61 -26.72 -11.48
CA ALA A 125 -16.60 -25.69 -11.68
C ALA A 125 -15.89 -24.39 -12.12
N ASP A 126 -16.27 -23.91 -13.29
CA ASP A 126 -16.16 -22.51 -13.68
C ASP A 126 -17.03 -21.70 -12.70
N ALA A 127 -16.50 -21.47 -11.50
CA ALA A 127 -17.12 -20.59 -10.53
C ALA A 127 -16.90 -19.16 -11.03
N PRO A 128 -17.95 -18.36 -11.29
CA PRO A 128 -17.75 -16.94 -11.52
C PRO A 128 -17.06 -16.40 -10.28
N VAL A 129 -15.90 -15.76 -10.45
CA VAL A 129 -15.27 -14.98 -9.37
C VAL A 129 -16.23 -13.84 -9.04
N GLN A 130 -17.20 -14.11 -8.16
CA GLN A 130 -18.03 -13.12 -7.52
C GLN A 130 -17.07 -12.31 -6.66
N ARG A 131 -16.66 -11.15 -7.19
CA ARG A 131 -16.13 -10.04 -6.41
C ARG A 131 -17.21 -9.62 -5.43
N THR A 132 -17.33 -10.34 -4.32
CA THR A 132 -18.01 -9.83 -3.15
C THR A 132 -17.06 -8.82 -2.56
N SER A 133 -17.48 -7.55 -2.55
CA SER A 133 -16.91 -6.56 -1.65
C SER A 133 -17.26 -7.04 -0.23
N GLY A 134 -16.43 -7.92 0.33
CA GLY A 134 -16.53 -8.30 1.72
C GLY A 134 -16.37 -7.04 2.56
N SER A 135 -17.38 -6.71 3.36
CA SER A 135 -17.19 -5.78 4.47
C SER A 135 -16.21 -6.44 5.43
N PHE A 136 -14.95 -6.02 5.38
CA PHE A 136 -13.94 -6.47 6.32
C PHE A 136 -14.30 -5.95 7.71
N SER A 137 -14.82 -6.84 8.56
CA SER A 137 -14.83 -6.59 9.99
C SER A 137 -13.39 -6.75 10.49
N ARG A 138 -12.75 -5.61 10.77
CA ARG A 138 -11.45 -5.57 11.45
C ARG A 138 -11.57 -6.35 12.76
N PRO A 139 -10.77 -7.40 13.01
CA PRO A 139 -10.77 -8.06 14.30
C PRO A 139 -10.36 -7.03 15.36
N LYS A 140 -11.12 -6.99 16.46
CA LYS A 140 -10.85 -6.09 17.57
C LYS A 140 -9.51 -6.51 18.17
N ARG A 141 -8.47 -5.69 17.96
CA ARG A 141 -7.18 -5.89 18.62
C ARG A 141 -7.43 -5.81 20.13
N GLU A 142 -7.14 -6.89 20.85
CA GLU A 142 -6.96 -6.80 22.29
C GLU A 142 -5.60 -6.13 22.52
N ASP A 143 -5.59 -5.13 23.38
CA ASP A 143 -4.45 -4.24 23.59
C ASP A 143 -3.25 -5.04 24.13
N GLY A 144 -2.18 -5.19 23.33
CA GLY A 144 -0.91 -5.74 23.83
C GLY A 144 0.01 -6.49 22.86
N GLU A 145 -0.40 -6.80 21.63
CA GLU A 145 0.48 -7.54 20.71
C GLU A 145 1.48 -6.62 19.97
N PRO A 146 2.77 -7.00 19.88
CA PRO A 146 3.78 -6.20 19.20
C PRO A 146 3.50 -6.14 17.69
N GLU A 147 3.59 -4.94 17.12
CA GLU A 147 3.41 -4.69 15.70
C GLU A 147 4.46 -5.50 14.90
N GLY A 148 4.02 -6.53 14.17
CA GLY A 148 4.89 -7.33 13.31
C GLY A 148 4.66 -8.84 13.34
N ALA A 149 3.94 -9.36 14.34
CA ALA A 149 3.69 -10.81 14.47
C ALA A 149 2.91 -11.42 13.28
N PHE A 150 2.17 -10.61 12.52
CA PHE A 150 1.45 -11.08 11.32
C PHE A 150 2.38 -11.51 10.18
N LEU A 151 3.55 -10.88 10.03
CA LEU A 151 4.47 -11.15 8.93
C LEU A 151 5.34 -12.40 9.17
N GLN A 152 5.59 -12.75 10.44
CA GLN A 152 6.39 -13.92 10.80
C GLN A 152 5.74 -15.25 10.40
N HIS A 153 4.40 -15.29 10.30
CA HIS A 153 3.69 -16.50 9.89
C HIS A 153 3.87 -16.86 8.41
N PHE A 154 4.34 -15.91 7.59
CA PHE A 154 4.62 -16.11 6.17
C PHE A 154 6.10 -16.30 5.86
N GLU A 155 7.02 -15.88 6.74
CA GLU A 155 8.46 -16.08 6.59
C GLU A 155 8.93 -17.48 7.01
N GLU A 156 8.24 -18.18 7.91
CA GLU A 156 8.68 -19.47 8.46
C GLU A 156 8.56 -20.69 7.51
N LYS A 157 8.14 -20.50 6.25
CA LYS A 157 7.83 -21.62 5.34
C LYS A 157 8.75 -21.78 4.13
N GLU A 158 9.95 -21.22 4.16
CA GLU A 158 11.02 -21.57 3.23
C GLU A 158 12.22 -22.19 3.97
N GLU A 159 12.11 -23.48 4.31
CA GLU A 159 13.32 -24.31 4.47
C GLU A 159 13.70 -24.90 3.09
N PRO A 160 14.96 -24.77 2.65
CA PRO A 160 15.42 -25.40 1.42
C PRO A 160 15.65 -26.90 1.67
N LEU A 161 15.09 -27.73 0.80
CA LEU A 161 15.38 -29.17 0.74
C LEU A 161 16.86 -29.36 0.38
N GLU A 162 17.68 -29.77 1.34
CA GLU A 162 19.07 -30.20 1.11
C GLU A 162 19.10 -31.42 0.20
N ALA A 163 19.96 -31.35 -0.82
CA ALA A 163 20.19 -32.39 -1.80
C ALA A 163 20.89 -33.60 -1.15
N GLU A 164 20.18 -34.72 -1.05
CA GLU A 164 20.76 -36.02 -0.70
C GLU A 164 20.90 -36.86 -1.99
N GLU A 165 22.01 -36.67 -2.72
CA GLU A 165 22.49 -37.65 -3.70
C GLU A 165 23.99 -37.87 -3.52
N ALA A 166 24.34 -38.79 -2.63
CA ALA A 166 25.62 -39.50 -2.67
C ALA A 166 25.51 -40.84 -1.94
N GLN A 167 25.06 -41.90 -2.63
CA GLN A 167 25.58 -43.28 -2.52
C GLN A 167 24.81 -44.28 -3.40
N ASN A 168 25.54 -44.84 -4.38
CA ASN A 168 25.45 -46.18 -5.02
C ASN A 168 26.05 -46.02 -6.44
N ASP A 169 27.08 -46.72 -6.92
CA ASP A 169 27.82 -47.93 -6.55
C ASP A 169 29.31 -47.71 -6.94
#